data_AF-A0A3D4YIR8-F1
#
_entry.id   AF-A0A3D4YIR8-F1
#
_cell.length_a   1.000
_cell.length_b   1.000
_cell.length_c   1.000
_cell.angle_alpha   90.00
_cell.angle_beta   90.00
_cell.angle_gamma   90.00
#
_symmetry.space_group_name_H-M   'P 1'
#
loop_
_entity.id
_entity.type
_entity.pdbx_description
1 polymer ?
#
loop_
_entity_poly.entity_id
_entity_poly.type
_entity_poly.pdbx_seq_one_letter_code
_entity_poly.pdbx_strand_id
1 'polypeptide(L)'
;AATACTAERALAPQTAGHSVASAVAPGMSQVPLLFVVDGVRLQRDQVPSLTADQISSVRVIKGHAALKEYGPDASYGVVVITTTAGSAPRS
;
A
#
# COMPACT_ATOMS: atom_id res chain seq x y z
N ALA A 1 -53.12 46.26 -25.24
CA ALA A 1 -52.64 45.79 -23.93
C ALA A 1 -51.93 44.48 -24.17
N ALA A 2 -50.60 44.49 -24.34
CA ALA A 2 -49.60 44.29 -23.28
C ALA A 2 -49.68 42.86 -22.70
N THR A 3 -48.66 42.03 -22.61
CA THR A 3 -47.24 42.04 -22.97
C THR A 3 -46.79 40.57 -22.86
N ALA A 4 -45.84 40.17 -23.70
CA ALA A 4 -45.20 38.86 -23.72
C ALA A 4 -44.60 38.46 -22.35
N CYS A 5 -44.76 37.18 -21.97
CA CYS A 5 -43.91 36.57 -20.94
C CYS A 5 -42.65 36.02 -21.63
N THR A 6 -41.66 36.90 -21.74
CA THR A 6 -40.27 36.62 -22.10
C THR A 6 -39.49 36.25 -20.84
N ALA A 7 -38.50 35.36 -20.99
CA ALA A 7 -37.45 34.98 -20.03
C ALA A 7 -37.88 33.97 -18.93
N GLU A 8 -37.06 33.03 -18.47
CA GLU A 8 -35.60 33.00 -18.47
C GLU A 8 -35.05 31.57 -18.45
N ARG A 9 -33.98 31.38 -19.23
CA ARG A 9 -33.09 30.23 -19.25
C ARG A 9 -32.21 30.28 -18.01
N ALA A 10 -32.49 29.45 -17.00
CA ALA A 10 -31.55 29.18 -15.92
C ALA A 10 -30.90 27.81 -16.13
N LEU A 11 -29.62 27.85 -16.49
CA LEU A 11 -28.70 26.73 -16.49
C LEU A 11 -28.81 25.98 -15.16
N ALA A 12 -28.98 24.66 -15.21
CA ALA A 12 -28.67 23.81 -14.07
C ALA A 12 -27.16 23.93 -13.75
N PRO A 13 -26.75 24.34 -12.54
CA PRO A 13 -25.37 24.19 -12.13
C PRO A 13 -25.18 22.74 -11.70
N GLN A 14 -25.01 21.82 -12.65
CA GLN A 14 -24.41 20.52 -12.31
C GLN A 14 -22.89 20.65 -12.33
N THR A 15 -22.39 21.54 -11.46
CA THR A 15 -21.03 21.50 -10.94
C THR A 15 -21.09 20.79 -9.60
N ALA A 16 -21.45 19.51 -9.63
CA ALA A 16 -20.99 18.59 -8.60
C ALA A 16 -19.61 18.12 -9.04
N GLY A 17 -18.61 18.97 -8.84
CA GLY A 17 -17.24 18.52 -8.82
C GLY A 17 -17.17 17.38 -7.81
N HIS A 18 -16.60 16.26 -8.23
CA HIS A 18 -16.09 15.26 -7.31
C HIS A 18 -14.90 15.89 -6.59
N SER A 19 -15.18 16.84 -5.69
CA SER A 19 -14.23 17.34 -4.71
C SER A 19 -14.02 16.22 -3.70
N VAL A 20 -13.29 15.19 -4.13
CA VAL A 20 -12.52 14.39 -3.20
C VAL A 20 -11.36 15.26 -2.74
N ALA A 21 -11.67 16.25 -1.89
CA ALA A 21 -10.71 16.68 -0.90
C ALA A 21 -10.52 15.50 0.05
N SER A 22 -9.83 14.47 -0.44
CA SER A 22 -9.29 13.40 0.38
C SER A 22 -8.16 14.06 1.15
N ALA A 23 -8.54 14.77 2.21
CA ALA A 23 -7.67 15.02 3.34
C ALA A 23 -7.30 13.64 3.87
N VAL A 24 -6.28 13.04 3.26
CA VAL A 24 -5.60 11.89 3.84
C VAL A 24 -4.99 12.42 5.12
N ALA A 25 -5.65 12.12 6.23
CA ALA A 25 -5.12 12.35 7.56
C ALA A 25 -3.70 11.76 7.60
N PRO A 26 -2.68 12.50 8.09
CA PRO A 26 -1.36 11.94 8.30
C PRO A 26 -1.47 11.04 9.54
N GLY A 27 -1.89 9.81 9.29
CA GLY A 27 -2.18 8.82 10.32
C GLY A 27 -2.12 7.42 9.74
N MET A 28 -1.25 7.17 8.77
CA MET A 28 -0.79 5.80 8.51
C MET A 28 0.03 5.39 9.72
N SER A 29 -0.67 4.93 10.77
CA SER A 29 -0.08 4.22 11.89
C SER A 29 0.63 3.02 11.29
N GLN A 30 1.93 3.18 11.09
CA GLN A 30 2.79 2.21 10.45
C GLN A 30 2.77 0.96 11.31
N VAL A 31 2.01 -0.02 10.85
CA VAL A 31 1.92 -1.34 11.48
C VAL A 31 3.35 -1.90 11.47
N PRO A 32 3.92 -2.27 12.62
CA PRO A 32 5.28 -2.80 12.71
C PRO A 32 5.30 -4.23 12.15
N LEU A 33 5.29 -4.32 10.82
CA LEU A 33 5.45 -5.56 10.08
C LEU A 33 6.93 -5.96 10.12
N LEU A 34 7.18 -7.26 10.28
CA LEU A 34 8.52 -7.81 10.15
C LEU A 34 8.82 -8.08 8.68
N PHE A 35 9.91 -7.52 8.16
CA PHE A 35 10.38 -7.81 6.82
C PHE A 35 11.54 -8.80 6.90
N VAL A 36 11.59 -9.74 5.98
CA VAL A 36 12.66 -10.75 5.94
C VAL A 36 13.17 -10.79 4.52
N VAL A 37 14.37 -10.28 4.28
CA VAL A 37 15.00 -10.26 2.96
C VAL A 37 16.11 -11.28 2.94
N ASP A 38 16.00 -12.31 2.10
CA ASP A 38 16.98 -13.41 1.99
C ASP A 38 17.35 -14.07 3.33
N GLY A 39 16.38 -14.13 4.25
CA GLY A 39 16.56 -14.68 5.61
C GLY A 39 17.02 -13.67 6.66
N VAL A 40 17.34 -12.43 6.26
CA VAL A 40 17.71 -11.34 7.18
C VAL A 40 16.47 -10.60 7.64
N ARG A 41 16.27 -10.52 8.96
CA ARG A 41 15.16 -9.79 9.59
C ARG A 41 15.45 -8.29 9.57
N LEU A 42 14.57 -7.52 8.96
CA LEU A 42 14.67 -6.07 8.78
C LEU A 42 13.36 -5.40 9.21
N GLN A 43 13.48 -4.19 9.71
CA GLN A 43 12.33 -3.29 9.88
C GLN A 43 12.10 -2.48 8.62
N ARG A 44 10.93 -1.84 8.52
CA ARG A 44 10.53 -1.00 7.38
C ARG A 44 11.62 0.00 6.97
N ASP A 45 12.29 0.61 7.94
CA ASP A 45 13.34 1.61 7.74
C ASP A 45 14.68 1.01 7.30
N GLN A 46 14.86 -0.30 7.46
CA GLN A 46 16.09 -1.03 7.13
C GLN A 46 15.94 -1.84 5.83
N VAL A 47 14.74 -1.92 5.25
CA VAL A 47 14.53 -2.61 3.98
C VAL A 47 15.27 -1.83 2.87
N PRO A 48 16.23 -2.45 2.16
CA PRO A 48 16.89 -1.80 1.04
C PRO A 48 15.89 -1.51 -0.08
N SER A 49 16.14 -0.47 -0.87
CA SER A 49 15.39 -0.21 -2.10
C SER A 49 15.69 -1.31 -3.13
N LEU A 50 14.85 -2.34 -3.14
CA LEU A 50 14.87 -3.40 -4.13
C LEU A 50 13.99 -3.01 -5.33
N THR A 51 14.49 -3.23 -6.54
CA THR A 51 13.69 -3.10 -7.76
C THR A 51 12.97 -4.42 -8.05
N ALA A 52 11.86 -4.38 -8.78
CA ALA A 52 11.07 -5.57 -9.11
C ALA A 52 11.89 -6.66 -9.84
N ASP A 53 12.87 -6.26 -10.65
CA ASP A 53 13.79 -7.17 -11.36
C ASP A 53 14.68 -7.99 -10.41
N GLN A 54 15.06 -7.41 -9.27
CA GLN A 54 15.89 -8.08 -8.27
C GLN A 54 15.11 -9.04 -7.37
N ILE A 55 13.77 -8.99 -7.40
CA ILE A 55 12.92 -9.81 -6.55
C ILE A 55 12.60 -11.12 -7.26
N SER A 56 13.05 -12.23 -6.69
CA SER A 56 12.71 -13.58 -7.15
C SER A 56 11.30 -13.97 -6.72
N SER A 57 10.93 -13.70 -5.45
CA SER A 57 9.61 -14.02 -4.92
C SER A 57 9.28 -13.20 -3.68
N VAL A 58 7.99 -12.94 -3.47
CA VAL A 58 7.47 -12.31 -2.23
C VAL A 58 6.42 -13.23 -1.63
N ARG A 59 6.59 -13.57 -0.36
CA ARG A 59 5.68 -14.39 0.42
C ARG A 59 5.21 -13.60 1.62
N VAL A 60 3.90 -13.48 1.78
CA VAL A 60 3.28 -12.77 2.90
C VAL A 60 2.67 -13.80 3.85
N ILE A 61 3.17 -13.86 5.08
CA ILE A 61 2.75 -14.79 6.11
C ILE A 61 1.99 -14.00 7.18
N LYS A 62 0.78 -14.44 7.54
CA LYS A 62 -0.12 -13.73 8.45
C LYS A 62 -0.63 -14.65 9.56
N GLY A 63 -1.00 -14.06 10.71
CA GLY A 63 -1.63 -14.76 11.82
C GLY A 63 -0.72 -15.82 12.48
N HIS A 64 -1.30 -16.98 12.82
CA HIS A 64 -0.60 -18.03 13.56
C HIS A 64 0.64 -18.60 12.86
N ALA A 65 0.64 -18.66 11.51
CA ALA A 65 1.79 -19.14 10.77
C ALA A 65 3.02 -18.25 10.96
N ALA A 66 2.79 -16.92 10.96
CA ALA A 66 3.83 -15.92 11.17
C ALA A 66 4.45 -16.03 12.57
N LEU A 67 3.60 -16.16 13.59
CA LEU A 67 4.00 -16.36 14.98
C LEU A 67 4.80 -17.65 15.20
N LYS A 68 4.41 -18.74 14.52
CA LYS A 68 5.07 -20.05 14.64
C LYS A 68 6.48 -20.06 14.06
N GLU A 69 6.70 -19.34 12.96
CA GLU A 69 7.94 -19.41 12.19
C GLU A 69 8.95 -18.31 12.60
N TYR A 70 8.45 -17.11 12.94
CA TYR A 70 9.29 -15.94 13.25
C TYR A 70 9.22 -15.48 14.70
N GLY A 71 8.22 -15.93 15.47
CA GLY A 71 8.06 -15.60 16.89
C GLY A 71 7.10 -14.43 17.15
N PRO A 72 7.10 -13.87 18.38
CA PRO A 72 6.14 -12.84 18.78
C PRO A 72 6.28 -11.52 17.99
N ASP A 73 7.46 -11.22 17.46
CA ASP A 73 7.71 -10.06 16.59
C ASP A 73 6.87 -10.08 15.30
N ALA A 74 6.40 -11.27 14.92
CA ALA A 74 5.59 -11.50 13.74
C ALA A 74 4.08 -11.42 13.99
N SER A 75 3.66 -10.86 15.13
CA SER A 75 2.23 -10.73 15.50
C SER A 75 1.41 -9.96 14.47
N TYR A 76 2.02 -8.98 13.80
CA TYR A 76 1.38 -8.19 12.75
C TYR A 76 1.49 -8.83 11.35
N GLY A 77 2.27 -9.91 11.22
CA GLY A 77 2.60 -10.58 9.97
C GLY A 77 4.05 -10.36 9.54
N VAL A 78 4.49 -11.23 8.61
CA VAL A 78 5.85 -11.21 8.04
C VAL A 78 5.78 -11.12 6.53
N VAL A 79 6.62 -10.28 5.95
CA VAL A 79 6.84 -10.23 4.50
C VAL A 79 8.21 -10.81 4.22
N VAL A 80 8.24 -12.00 3.63
CA VAL A 80 9.47 -12.68 3.20
C VAL A 80 9.73 -12.35 1.74
N ILE A 81 10.85 -11.71 1.47
CA ILE A 81 11.32 -11.32 0.15
C ILE A 81 12.55 -12.16 -0.15
N THR A 82 12.54 -12.84 -1.28
CA THR A 82 13.67 -13.59 -1.81
C THR A 82 14.18 -12.86 -3.04
N THR A 83 15.47 -12.55 -3.09
CA THR A 83 16.07 -11.87 -4.24
C THR A 83 16.67 -12.86 -5.24
N THR A 84 16.72 -12.46 -6.51
CA THR A 84 17.35 -13.26 -7.58
C THR A 84 18.86 -13.37 -7.36
N ALA A 85 19.48 -12.34 -6.79
CA ALA A 85 20.90 -12.36 -6.43
C ALA A 85 21.24 -13.43 -5.37
N GLY A 86 20.36 -13.65 -4.39
CA GLY A 86 20.50 -14.72 -3.40
C GLY A 86 20.17 -16.12 -3.93
N SER A 87 19.39 -16.21 -5.02
CA SER A 87 18.93 -17.47 -5.61
C SER A 87 19.77 -17.98 -6.78
N ALA A 88 20.81 -17.24 -7.21
CA ALA A 88 21.72 -17.73 -8.23
C ALA A 88 22.40 -19.02 -7.71
N PRO A 89 22.22 -20.17 -8.38
CA PRO A 89 22.89 -21.39 -7.96
C PRO A 89 24.38 -21.13 -8.04
N ARG A 90 25.05 -21.20 -6.90
CA ARG A 90 26.51 -21.27 -6.86
C ARG A 90 26.89 -22.63 -7.46
N SER A 91 26.96 -22.70 -8.78
CA SER A 91 27.38 -23.86 -9.58
C SER A 91 28.88 -24.05 -9.51
#